data_AF-A0A2T4Y9T4-F1
#
_entry.id   AF-A0A2T4Y9T4-F1
#
_cell.length_a   1.000
_cell.length_b   1.000
_cell.length_c   1.000
_cell.angle_alpha   90.00
_cell.angle_beta   90.00
_cell.angle_gamma   90.00
#
_symmetry.space_group_name_H-M   'P 1'
#
loop_
_entity.id
_entity.type
_entity.pdbx_description
1 polymer ?
#
loop_
_entity_poly.entity_id
_entity_poly.type
_entity_poly.pdbx_seq_one_letter_code
_entity_poly.pdbx_strand_id
1 'polypeptide(L)'
;MLPLRPAGLSGPRPQRADAMLIEPRDGDAEDDASSTKTHSLIAIAGTLLGEINLPKLALAWVILALVPGILLGLAPLVVTAWFGNVSGRIMALAGIGPLLVLVAVAAFGWFGLRPLFRAAERSFWSLNSLAVQPGYVLAREGLRHLAERFLPAGASEDSRARLRALTAFAAGLGAALVAGGIAAAVWPATRWSGEVADIAHPLRLLVPALANTVSVMSAYLALASLVWGIADATMDQPRDLAGFDGAQSSDRQWRVAHLSDIHVVGERYGFRIESGRAGPRGNGRLHLVLERLAAIHAAEPLDAVLVTGDMTDAGRSAEWAEFLDALARHPELAARTLILPGNHDVNIVDRANPARLELPTSPGKRLRQMRTLSAMEAVQGGRVHVVDKNAGAIGRTLSERLEPHRRAIAAFADSGGLRLSLGLSAIWEEVFPMVLPPAEPDGLGVVLLNSNAETHFSFTNALGLVAEEDLRAMLAALSQYPAARWIIALHHHPVEYPQQAKAFSERIGTALINGSRFVRQLAPHARRLVAMHGHRHIDWIGRCGALRIVSAPSPVMEATNDEPTAFYIHRLGAAPDGGLALLAPERIELVPPSNPSLRGGGVASQFSISQ
;
A
#
# COMPACT_ATOMS: atom_id res chain seq x y z
N MET A 1 -5.60 30.54 -50.54
CA MET A 1 -6.96 30.51 -49.96
C MET A 1 -7.27 29.07 -49.58
N LEU A 2 -7.03 28.71 -48.32
CA LEU A 2 -7.41 27.43 -47.70
C LEU A 2 -8.47 27.77 -46.64
N PRO A 3 -9.56 27.00 -46.50
CA PRO A 3 -10.63 27.38 -45.58
C PRO A 3 -10.22 27.07 -44.14
N LEU A 4 -10.41 28.08 -43.29
CA LEU A 4 -10.31 28.01 -41.83
C LEU A 4 -11.35 27.00 -41.30
N ARG A 5 -10.90 26.03 -40.49
CA ARG A 5 -11.80 25.21 -39.66
C ARG A 5 -12.41 26.08 -38.56
N PRO A 6 -13.73 26.00 -38.28
CA PRO A 6 -14.33 26.73 -37.19
C PRO A 6 -13.90 26.14 -35.84
N ALA A 7 -13.49 27.03 -34.95
CA ALA A 7 -13.28 26.75 -33.54
C ALA A 7 -14.64 26.64 -32.83
N GLY A 8 -14.76 25.65 -31.95
CA GLY A 8 -15.88 25.52 -31.02
C GLY A 8 -16.86 24.41 -31.40
N LEU A 9 -16.74 23.28 -30.69
CA LEU A 9 -17.82 22.41 -30.21
C LEU A 9 -17.16 21.28 -29.37
N SER A 10 -16.74 21.62 -28.15
CA SER A 10 -16.40 20.64 -27.12
C SER A 10 -17.68 20.14 -26.44
N GLY A 11 -18.44 19.31 -27.15
CA GLY A 11 -19.51 18.51 -26.54
C GLY A 11 -18.92 17.22 -25.95
N PRO A 12 -19.51 16.65 -24.87
CA PRO A 12 -19.06 15.37 -24.34
C PRO A 12 -19.18 14.31 -25.44
N ARG A 13 -18.06 13.64 -25.76
CA ARG A 13 -18.07 12.48 -26.66
C ARG A 13 -19.02 11.42 -26.08
N PRO A 14 -19.86 10.76 -26.90
CA PRO A 14 -20.69 9.67 -26.42
C PRO A 14 -19.80 8.53 -25.91
N GLN A 15 -19.84 8.27 -24.60
CA GLN A 15 -19.10 7.18 -23.96
C GLN A 15 -19.71 5.84 -24.40
N ARG A 16 -18.89 4.97 -24.99
CA ARG A 16 -19.22 3.56 -25.16
C ARG A 16 -19.23 2.90 -23.77
N ALA A 17 -20.17 1.99 -23.53
CA ALA A 17 -20.28 1.25 -22.28
C ALA A 17 -19.03 0.38 -21.95
N ASP A 18 -18.16 0.16 -22.94
CA ASP A 18 -16.90 -0.61 -22.81
C ASP A 18 -15.63 0.26 -22.66
N ALA A 19 -15.76 1.58 -22.45
CA ALA A 19 -14.59 2.45 -22.31
C ALA A 19 -13.97 2.33 -20.91
N MET A 20 -12.63 2.32 -20.82
CA MET A 20 -11.91 2.39 -19.53
C MET A 20 -12.33 3.63 -18.72
N LEU A 21 -12.21 3.57 -17.38
CA LEU A 21 -12.51 4.71 -16.49
C LEU A 21 -11.63 5.93 -16.81
N ILE A 22 -10.35 5.67 -17.06
CA ILE A 22 -9.34 6.61 -17.56
C ILE A 22 -8.61 5.86 -18.68
N GLU A 23 -8.58 6.42 -19.89
CA GLU A 23 -7.85 5.88 -21.02
C GLU A 23 -6.43 6.48 -21.03
N PRO A 24 -5.40 5.74 -20.57
CA PRO A 24 -4.06 6.29 -20.39
C PRO A 24 -3.41 6.76 -21.70
N ARG A 25 -3.86 6.26 -22.85
CA ARG A 25 -3.33 6.63 -24.19
C ARG A 25 -3.75 8.03 -24.61
N ASP A 26 -4.82 8.56 -24.03
CA ASP A 26 -5.30 9.92 -24.32
C ASP A 26 -4.60 10.99 -23.45
N GLY A 27 -3.81 10.57 -22.46
CA GLY A 27 -3.23 11.46 -21.43
C GLY A 27 -4.28 11.97 -20.44
N ASP A 28 -3.86 12.78 -19.48
CA ASP A 28 -4.77 13.40 -18.50
C ASP A 28 -4.24 14.74 -17.95
N ALA A 29 -4.88 15.26 -16.89
CA ALA A 29 -4.54 16.55 -16.29
C ALA A 29 -3.07 16.71 -15.84
N GLU A 30 -2.34 15.62 -15.58
CA GLU A 30 -0.91 15.72 -15.26
C GLU A 30 -0.08 16.09 -16.50
N ASP A 31 -0.45 15.58 -17.68
CA ASP A 31 0.23 15.87 -18.95
C ASP A 31 0.03 17.33 -19.39
N ASP A 32 -1.10 17.93 -18.99
CA ASP A 32 -1.42 19.33 -19.26
C ASP A 32 -0.83 20.32 -18.23
N ALA A 33 -0.27 19.86 -17.11
CA ALA A 33 0.05 20.71 -15.95
C ALA A 33 0.97 21.91 -16.25
N SER A 34 1.85 21.78 -17.24
CA SER A 34 2.78 22.83 -17.68
C SER A 34 2.42 23.45 -19.04
N SER A 35 1.28 23.08 -19.62
CA SER A 35 0.85 23.54 -20.94
C SER A 35 0.31 24.96 -20.88
N THR A 36 1.02 25.89 -21.52
CA THR A 36 0.59 27.30 -21.69
C THR A 36 -0.58 27.46 -22.65
N LYS A 37 -1.00 26.37 -23.32
CA LYS A 37 -2.15 26.36 -24.23
C LYS A 37 -3.45 26.05 -23.49
N THR A 38 -3.38 25.34 -22.36
CA THR A 38 -4.52 24.98 -21.52
C THR A 38 -4.61 25.85 -20.27
N HIS A 39 -3.47 26.29 -19.72
CA HIS A 39 -3.40 27.10 -18.50
C HIS A 39 -2.82 28.50 -18.74
N SER A 40 -3.29 29.47 -17.93
CA SER A 40 -2.73 30.82 -17.91
C SER A 40 -1.34 30.85 -17.26
N LEU A 41 -0.50 31.81 -17.62
CA LEU A 41 0.82 31.99 -16.99
C LEU A 41 0.74 32.20 -15.47
N ILE A 42 -0.35 32.79 -14.97
CA ILE A 42 -0.60 32.97 -13.54
C ILE A 42 -0.89 31.62 -12.87
N ALA A 43 -1.66 30.74 -13.53
CA ALA A 43 -1.93 29.40 -13.02
C ALA A 43 -0.64 28.58 -12.95
N ILE A 44 0.20 28.63 -14.00
CA ILE A 44 1.51 27.96 -14.02
C ILE A 44 2.44 28.53 -12.94
N ALA A 45 2.50 29.86 -12.79
CA ALA A 45 3.29 30.49 -11.73
C ALA A 45 2.80 30.10 -10.32
N GLY A 46 1.50 29.93 -10.12
CA GLY A 46 0.92 29.41 -8.88
C GLY A 46 1.37 27.98 -8.58
N THR A 47 1.36 27.10 -9.59
CA THR A 47 1.87 25.72 -9.46
C THR A 47 3.35 25.71 -9.10
N LEU A 48 4.17 26.52 -9.78
CA LEU A 48 5.61 26.66 -9.51
C LEU A 48 5.91 27.23 -8.11
N LEU A 49 5.16 28.23 -7.63
CA LEU A 49 5.30 28.74 -6.27
C LEU A 49 4.96 27.68 -5.21
N GLY A 50 4.06 26.74 -5.53
CA GLY A 50 3.73 25.58 -4.71
C GLY A 50 4.79 24.46 -4.71
N GLU A 51 5.82 24.54 -5.57
CA GLU A 51 6.91 23.56 -5.66
C GLU A 51 8.08 23.83 -4.68
N ILE A 52 8.11 24.98 -4.00
CA ILE A 52 9.19 25.29 -3.05
C ILE A 52 9.14 24.33 -1.85
N ASN A 53 10.18 23.49 -1.73
CA ASN A 53 10.16 22.27 -0.93
C ASN A 53 10.16 22.51 0.61
N LEU A 54 10.90 23.51 1.10
CA LEU A 54 11.01 23.77 2.55
C LEU A 54 9.71 24.32 3.19
N PRO A 55 9.03 25.33 2.61
CA PRO A 55 7.73 25.77 3.11
C PRO A 55 6.67 24.67 3.07
N LYS A 56 6.69 23.85 2.01
CA LYS A 56 5.77 22.71 1.85
C LYS A 56 6.02 21.63 2.89
N LEU A 57 7.29 21.32 3.19
CA LEU A 57 7.67 20.42 4.27
C LEU A 57 7.22 20.95 5.65
N ALA A 58 7.45 22.23 5.93
CA ALA A 58 7.02 22.86 7.18
C ALA A 58 5.49 22.82 7.34
N LEU A 59 4.75 23.15 6.27
CA LEU A 59 3.29 23.09 6.26
C LEU A 59 2.77 21.66 6.45
N ALA A 60 3.38 20.67 5.77
CA ALA A 60 3.04 19.26 5.96
C ALA A 60 3.25 18.82 7.42
N TRP A 61 4.36 19.20 8.05
CA TRP A 61 4.64 18.93 9.46
C TRP A 61 3.61 19.58 10.41
N VAL A 62 3.23 20.83 10.12
CA VAL A 62 2.21 21.53 10.92
C VAL A 62 0.86 20.82 10.85
N ILE A 63 0.43 20.43 9.64
CA ILE A 63 -0.88 19.80 9.41
C ILE A 63 -0.92 18.36 9.94
N LEU A 64 0.12 17.56 9.68
CA LEU A 64 0.12 16.13 9.97
C LEU A 64 0.51 15.78 11.41
N ALA A 65 1.34 16.61 12.06
CA ALA A 65 1.89 16.28 13.38
C ALA A 65 1.57 17.35 14.44
N LEU A 66 1.89 18.63 14.18
CA LEU A 66 1.81 19.67 15.21
C LEU A 66 0.37 19.97 15.65
N VAL A 67 -0.54 20.23 14.70
CA VAL A 67 -1.92 20.58 15.00
C VAL A 67 -2.65 19.43 15.72
N PRO A 68 -2.63 18.18 15.23
CA PRO A 68 -3.21 17.04 15.95
C PRO A 68 -2.58 16.85 17.33
N GLY A 69 -1.26 17.02 17.43
CA GLY A 69 -0.52 16.95 18.69
C GLY A 69 -1.00 17.97 19.70
N ILE A 70 -1.09 19.25 19.35
CA ILE A 70 -1.56 20.31 20.25
C ILE A 70 -3.01 20.07 20.68
N LEU A 71 -3.89 19.65 19.76
CA LEU A 71 -5.28 19.35 20.07
C LEU A 71 -5.40 18.21 21.10
N LEU A 72 -4.56 17.18 20.99
CA LEU A 72 -4.52 16.08 21.95
C LEU A 72 -4.15 16.55 23.37
N GLY A 73 -3.18 17.44 23.50
CA GLY A 73 -2.74 17.98 24.79
C GLY A 73 -3.66 19.04 25.39
N LEU A 74 -4.39 19.78 24.55
CA LEU A 74 -5.41 20.73 24.97
C LEU A 74 -6.73 20.05 25.39
N ALA A 75 -7.04 18.88 24.86
CA ALA A 75 -8.32 18.21 25.12
C ALA A 75 -8.62 18.03 26.63
N PRO A 76 -7.70 17.53 27.48
CA PRO A 76 -7.95 17.44 28.92
C PRO A 76 -8.25 18.80 29.58
N LEU A 77 -7.54 19.85 29.17
CA LEU A 77 -7.72 21.21 29.70
C LEU A 77 -9.11 21.77 29.34
N VAL A 78 -9.52 21.61 28.08
CA VAL A 78 -10.83 22.07 27.60
C VAL A 78 -11.97 21.28 28.24
N VAL A 79 -11.85 19.95 28.30
CA VAL A 79 -12.86 19.07 28.89
C VAL A 79 -13.05 19.36 30.37
N THR A 80 -11.97 19.54 31.13
CA THR A 80 -12.05 19.83 32.56
C THR A 80 -12.56 21.25 32.85
N ALA A 81 -12.14 22.25 32.08
CA ALA A 81 -12.68 23.62 32.19
C ALA A 81 -14.17 23.66 31.88
N TRP A 82 -14.60 22.94 30.84
CA TRP A 82 -16.01 22.81 30.47
C TRP A 82 -16.80 22.08 31.56
N PHE A 83 -16.31 20.93 32.03
CA PHE A 83 -16.96 20.15 33.08
C PHE A 83 -17.11 20.96 34.37
N GLY A 84 -16.07 21.68 34.81
CA GLY A 84 -16.16 22.54 35.99
C GLY A 84 -17.22 23.64 35.87
N ASN A 85 -17.33 24.28 34.70
CA ASN A 85 -18.32 25.33 34.45
C ASN A 85 -19.75 24.76 34.33
N VAL A 86 -19.91 23.66 33.59
CA VAL A 86 -21.22 23.04 33.34
C VAL A 86 -21.76 22.34 34.58
N SER A 87 -20.93 21.58 35.31
CA SER A 87 -21.36 20.95 36.58
C SER A 87 -21.83 22.00 37.58
N GLY A 88 -21.12 23.13 37.71
CA GLY A 88 -21.53 24.25 38.57
C GLY A 88 -22.89 24.84 38.17
N ARG A 89 -23.17 24.98 36.87
CA ARG A 89 -24.46 25.50 36.37
C ARG A 89 -25.61 24.48 36.42
N ILE A 90 -25.31 23.20 36.22
CA ILE A 90 -26.29 22.11 36.31
C ILE A 90 -26.73 21.89 37.76
N MET A 91 -25.79 21.94 38.72
CA MET A 91 -26.12 21.87 40.15
C MET A 91 -26.94 23.07 40.64
N ALA A 92 -26.87 24.21 39.94
CA ALA A 92 -27.65 25.40 40.23
C ALA A 92 -29.07 25.38 39.62
N LEU A 93 -29.40 24.39 38.78
CA LEU A 93 -30.73 24.24 38.16
C LEU A 93 -31.60 23.28 38.97
N ALA A 94 -32.76 23.74 39.42
CA ALA A 94 -33.80 22.89 40.03
C ALA A 94 -34.77 22.33 38.97
N GLY A 95 -35.23 21.07 39.12
CA GLY A 95 -36.27 20.46 38.29
C GLY A 95 -35.76 19.62 37.10
N ILE A 96 -36.56 19.51 36.02
CA ILE A 96 -36.28 18.68 34.81
C ILE A 96 -35.23 19.29 33.85
N GLY A 97 -34.90 20.57 34.01
CA GLY A 97 -33.96 21.30 33.16
C GLY A 97 -32.58 20.64 32.97
N PRO A 98 -31.91 20.14 34.03
CA PRO A 98 -30.68 19.35 33.95
C PRO A 98 -30.76 18.15 33.00
N LEU A 99 -31.90 17.44 32.99
CA LEU A 99 -32.11 16.26 32.15
C LEU A 99 -32.21 16.66 30.67
N LEU A 100 -32.91 17.75 30.35
CA LEU A 100 -33.03 18.26 28.98
C LEU A 100 -31.69 18.80 28.45
N VAL A 101 -30.89 19.46 29.30
CA VAL A 101 -29.53 19.91 28.94
C VAL A 101 -28.62 18.70 28.71
N LEU A 102 -28.68 17.67 29.55
CA LEU A 102 -27.93 16.42 29.34
C LEU A 102 -28.32 15.72 28.04
N VAL A 103 -29.61 15.65 27.70
CA VAL A 103 -30.09 15.09 26.42
C VAL A 103 -29.62 15.91 25.23
N ALA A 104 -29.66 17.25 25.32
CA ALA A 104 -29.18 18.14 24.25
C ALA A 104 -27.66 18.03 24.06
N VAL A 105 -26.88 17.95 25.15
CA VAL A 105 -25.43 17.72 25.11
C VAL A 105 -25.11 16.33 24.56
N ALA A 106 -25.85 15.30 24.95
CA ALA A 106 -25.69 13.95 24.41
C ALA A 106 -26.03 13.89 22.92
N ALA A 107 -27.10 14.57 22.48
CA ALA A 107 -27.46 14.66 21.06
C ALA A 107 -26.42 15.45 20.26
N PHE A 108 -25.95 16.59 20.78
CA PHE A 108 -24.88 17.37 20.15
C PHE A 108 -23.56 16.59 20.10
N GLY A 109 -23.24 15.83 21.14
CA GLY A 109 -22.10 14.90 21.14
C GLY A 109 -22.26 13.79 20.11
N TRP A 110 -23.44 13.18 20.03
CA TRP A 110 -23.70 12.08 19.09
C TRP A 110 -23.65 12.51 17.63
N PHE A 111 -24.21 13.67 17.27
CA PHE A 111 -24.26 14.13 15.88
C PHE A 111 -23.07 15.03 15.49
N GLY A 112 -22.59 15.86 16.41
CA GLY A 112 -21.50 16.82 16.18
C GLY A 112 -20.09 16.26 16.44
N LEU A 113 -19.90 15.41 17.45
CA LEU A 113 -18.56 14.85 17.75
C LEU A 113 -18.24 13.60 16.93
N ARG A 114 -19.20 12.94 16.28
CA ARG A 114 -18.92 11.75 15.45
C ARG A 114 -17.90 12.00 14.34
N PRO A 115 -18.02 13.06 13.51
CA PRO A 115 -17.01 13.39 12.50
C PRO A 115 -15.65 13.76 13.12
N LEU A 116 -15.66 14.49 14.24
CA LEU A 116 -14.45 14.88 14.98
C LEU A 116 -13.74 13.67 15.61
N PHE A 117 -14.50 12.73 16.17
CA PHE A 117 -13.99 11.48 16.74
C PHE A 117 -13.39 10.62 15.64
N ARG A 118 -14.07 10.46 14.50
CA ARG A 118 -13.50 9.74 13.34
C ARG A 118 -12.24 10.42 12.81
N ALA A 119 -12.20 11.75 12.77
CA ALA A 119 -10.99 12.47 12.39
C ALA A 119 -9.85 12.26 13.40
N ALA A 120 -10.14 12.33 14.70
CA ALA A 120 -9.17 12.07 15.77
C ALA A 120 -8.67 10.63 15.77
N GLU A 121 -9.56 9.66 15.54
CA GLU A 121 -9.24 8.24 15.37
C GLU A 121 -8.31 8.04 14.16
N ARG A 122 -8.65 8.60 12.99
CA ARG A 122 -7.79 8.57 11.81
C ARG A 122 -6.43 9.22 12.06
N SER A 123 -6.38 10.38 12.72
CA SER A 123 -5.14 11.05 13.09
C SER A 123 -4.32 10.23 14.09
N PHE A 124 -4.95 9.55 15.05
CA PHE A 124 -4.29 8.67 15.99
C PHE A 124 -3.67 7.47 15.27
N TRP A 125 -4.43 6.79 14.40
CA TRP A 125 -3.92 5.67 13.62
C TRP A 125 -2.83 6.08 12.62
N SER A 126 -2.96 7.27 12.02
CA SER A 126 -1.95 7.87 11.16
C SER A 126 -0.66 8.20 11.93
N LEU A 127 -0.76 8.82 13.10
CA LEU A 127 0.42 9.10 13.94
C LEU A 127 1.08 7.81 14.44
N ASN A 128 0.28 6.81 14.77
CA ASN A 128 0.76 5.50 15.18
C ASN A 128 1.53 4.80 14.04
N SER A 129 1.00 4.84 12.81
CA SER A 129 1.65 4.24 11.65
C SER A 129 2.86 5.03 11.15
N LEU A 130 2.87 6.36 11.28
CA LEU A 130 3.95 7.21 10.79
C LEU A 130 5.12 7.39 11.78
N ALA A 131 4.87 7.33 13.09
CA ALA A 131 5.88 7.66 14.09
C ALA A 131 6.14 6.52 15.09
N VAL A 132 5.08 5.99 15.72
CA VAL A 132 5.20 5.06 16.85
C VAL A 132 5.66 3.67 16.38
N GLN A 133 4.96 3.07 15.41
CA GLN A 133 5.31 1.76 14.87
C GLN A 133 6.67 1.78 14.16
N PRO A 134 7.00 2.75 13.29
CA PRO A 134 8.33 2.84 12.69
C PRO A 134 9.44 2.99 13.73
N GLY A 135 9.21 3.74 14.81
CA GLY A 135 10.18 3.86 15.90
C GLY A 135 10.47 2.53 16.59
N TYR A 136 9.42 1.76 16.90
CA TYR A 136 9.57 0.41 17.45
C TYR A 136 10.27 -0.54 16.45
N VAL A 137 9.85 -0.54 15.19
CA VAL A 137 10.45 -1.38 14.13
C VAL A 137 11.92 -1.05 13.95
N LEU A 138 12.30 0.24 13.94
CA LEU A 138 13.69 0.66 13.86
C LEU A 138 14.51 0.17 15.05
N ALA A 139 13.96 0.26 16.27
CA ALA A 139 14.63 -0.29 17.46
C ALA A 139 14.80 -1.81 17.36
N ARG A 140 13.76 -2.52 16.91
CA ARG A 140 13.74 -3.98 16.74
C ARG A 140 14.75 -4.44 15.70
N GLU A 141 14.69 -3.91 14.50
CA GLU A 141 15.59 -4.30 13.41
C GLU A 141 17.02 -3.81 13.66
N GLY A 142 17.20 -2.66 14.32
CA GLY A 142 18.51 -2.16 14.72
C GLY A 142 19.20 -3.07 15.73
N LEU A 143 18.48 -3.46 16.78
CA LEU A 143 18.99 -4.40 17.77
C LEU A 143 19.25 -5.78 17.15
N ARG A 144 18.35 -6.25 16.28
CA ARG A 144 18.51 -7.51 15.54
C ARG A 144 19.74 -7.49 14.64
N HIS A 145 19.91 -6.44 13.83
CA HIS A 145 21.05 -6.30 12.93
C HIS A 145 22.37 -6.31 13.70
N LEU A 146 22.42 -5.66 14.87
CA LEU A 146 23.60 -5.70 15.74
C LEU A 146 23.82 -7.10 16.33
N ALA A 147 22.78 -7.73 16.84
CA ALA A 147 22.87 -9.03 17.50
C ALA A 147 23.24 -10.17 16.54
N GLU A 148 22.70 -10.15 15.31
CA GLU A 148 22.98 -11.16 14.29
C GLU A 148 24.45 -11.17 13.84
N ARG A 149 25.21 -10.09 14.03
CA ARG A 149 26.66 -10.05 13.76
C ARG A 149 27.46 -10.97 14.67
N PHE A 150 26.91 -11.34 15.83
CA PHE A 150 27.54 -12.24 16.78
C PHE A 150 27.11 -13.71 16.58
N LEU A 151 26.20 -13.99 15.65
CA LEU A 151 25.86 -15.37 15.28
C LEU A 151 26.91 -15.95 14.33
N PRO A 152 27.39 -17.19 14.58
CA PRO A 152 28.19 -17.91 13.61
C PRO A 152 27.45 -18.06 12.27
N ALA A 153 28.18 -18.03 11.15
CA ALA A 153 27.59 -18.17 9.82
C ALA A 153 26.78 -19.48 9.63
N GLY A 154 27.16 -20.56 10.33
CA GLY A 154 26.46 -21.85 10.37
C GLY A 154 25.41 -21.99 11.46
N ALA A 155 24.97 -20.92 12.11
CA ALA A 155 23.95 -20.99 13.17
C ALA A 155 22.63 -21.56 12.62
N SER A 156 22.04 -22.51 13.36
CA SER A 156 20.77 -23.15 12.99
C SER A 156 19.62 -22.14 12.95
N GLU A 157 18.59 -22.45 12.14
CA GLU A 157 17.35 -21.66 12.08
C GLU A 157 16.68 -21.49 13.46
N ASP A 158 16.77 -22.50 14.32
CA ASP A 158 16.25 -22.41 15.69
C ASP A 158 17.02 -21.38 16.54
N SER A 159 18.33 -21.31 16.39
CA SER A 159 19.17 -20.34 17.10
C SER A 159 18.87 -18.92 16.61
N ARG A 160 18.73 -18.74 15.30
CA ARG A 160 18.33 -17.47 14.67
C ARG A 160 16.95 -17.03 15.15
N ALA A 161 15.97 -17.94 15.14
CA ALA A 161 14.63 -17.67 15.64
C ALA A 161 14.63 -17.24 17.12
N ARG A 162 15.36 -17.96 17.99
CA ARG A 162 15.47 -17.57 19.41
C ARG A 162 16.09 -16.18 19.59
N LEU A 163 17.15 -15.86 18.83
CA LEU A 163 17.75 -14.52 18.87
C LEU A 163 16.76 -13.45 18.44
N ARG A 164 15.99 -13.69 17.37
CA ARG A 164 14.99 -12.74 16.89
C ARG A 164 13.86 -12.49 17.88
N ALA A 165 13.41 -13.54 18.55
CA ALA A 165 12.44 -13.42 19.63
C ALA A 165 12.99 -12.59 20.80
N LEU A 166 14.21 -12.88 21.25
CA LEU A 166 14.86 -12.14 22.34
C LEU A 166 15.10 -10.67 21.98
N THR A 167 15.56 -10.39 20.76
CA THR A 167 15.79 -9.02 20.29
C THR A 167 14.48 -8.24 20.12
N ALA A 168 13.38 -8.89 19.72
CA ALA A 168 12.06 -8.26 19.70
C ALA A 168 11.57 -7.86 21.10
N PHE A 169 11.72 -8.75 22.09
CA PHE A 169 11.38 -8.44 23.48
C PHE A 169 12.26 -7.30 24.03
N ALA A 170 13.58 -7.42 23.85
CA ALA A 170 14.54 -6.44 24.34
C ALA A 170 14.34 -5.05 23.70
N ALA A 171 14.02 -4.99 22.40
CA ALA A 171 13.70 -3.74 21.72
C ALA A 171 12.40 -3.11 22.27
N GLY A 172 11.37 -3.92 22.52
CA GLY A 172 10.12 -3.44 23.12
C GLY A 172 10.32 -2.89 24.54
N LEU A 173 11.06 -3.62 25.37
CA LEU A 173 11.42 -3.17 26.71
C LEU A 173 12.28 -1.90 26.68
N GLY A 174 13.30 -1.84 25.83
CA GLY A 174 14.17 -0.69 25.67
C GLY A 174 13.40 0.56 25.22
N ALA A 175 12.57 0.44 24.18
CA ALA A 175 11.71 1.53 23.72
C ALA A 175 10.74 1.98 24.82
N ALA A 176 10.20 1.06 25.62
CA ALA A 176 9.31 1.39 26.73
C ALA A 176 10.02 2.16 27.85
N LEU A 177 11.25 1.77 28.20
CA LEU A 177 12.06 2.48 29.20
C LEU A 177 12.42 3.90 28.73
N VAL A 178 12.83 4.06 27.46
CA VAL A 178 13.14 5.37 26.87
C VAL A 178 11.91 6.26 26.86
N ALA A 179 10.77 5.75 26.37
CA ALA A 179 9.52 6.51 26.34
C ALA A 179 9.04 6.88 27.74
N GLY A 180 9.12 5.96 28.71
CA GLY A 180 8.82 6.23 30.12
C GLY A 180 9.74 7.31 30.72
N GLY A 181 11.03 7.29 30.37
CA GLY A 181 11.99 8.34 30.76
C GLY A 181 11.63 9.72 30.21
N ILE A 182 11.20 9.79 28.95
CA ILE A 182 10.72 11.04 28.34
C ILE A 182 9.45 11.54 29.05
N ALA A 183 8.49 10.65 29.32
CA ALA A 183 7.27 11.00 30.05
C ALA A 183 7.59 11.56 31.44
N ALA A 184 8.50 10.93 32.18
CA ALA A 184 8.94 11.37 33.50
C ALA A 184 9.65 12.74 33.47
N ALA A 185 10.49 12.97 32.45
CA ALA A 185 11.20 14.24 32.28
C ALA A 185 10.26 15.42 31.96
N VAL A 186 9.20 15.16 31.18
CA VAL A 186 8.23 16.19 30.76
C VAL A 186 7.11 16.39 31.79
N TRP A 187 6.87 15.40 32.66
CA TRP A 187 5.78 15.41 33.65
C TRP A 187 5.65 16.72 34.46
N PRO A 188 6.74 17.36 34.95
CA PRO A 188 6.63 18.60 35.73
C PRO A 188 6.02 19.78 34.95
N ALA A 189 6.08 19.75 33.62
CA ALA A 189 5.52 20.78 32.75
C ALA A 189 4.05 20.49 32.35
N THR A 190 3.51 19.34 32.73
CA THR A 190 2.12 18.95 32.39
C THR A 190 1.09 19.72 33.23
N ARG A 191 -0.10 19.91 32.67
CA ARG A 191 -1.26 20.47 33.37
C ARG A 191 -2.51 19.76 32.89
N TRP A 192 -3.19 19.04 33.76
CA TRP A 192 -4.35 18.22 33.38
C TRP A 192 -5.70 18.89 33.63
N SER A 193 -5.71 20.03 34.32
CA SER A 193 -6.91 20.81 34.63
C SER A 193 -6.83 22.23 34.04
N GLY A 194 -7.86 22.62 33.29
CA GLY A 194 -8.02 23.97 32.74
C GLY A 194 -9.06 24.80 33.50
N GLU A 195 -8.99 26.12 33.32
CA GLU A 195 -9.94 27.09 33.85
C GLU A 195 -10.49 27.98 32.73
N VAL A 196 -11.70 28.53 32.90
CA VAL A 196 -12.29 29.47 31.93
C VAL A 196 -11.44 30.73 31.76
N ALA A 197 -10.71 31.13 32.80
CA ALA A 197 -9.77 32.25 32.77
C ALA A 197 -8.61 32.04 31.78
N ASP A 198 -8.29 30.79 31.42
CA ASP A 198 -7.23 30.49 30.44
C ASP A 198 -7.58 31.01 29.04
N ILE A 199 -8.86 31.28 28.73
CA ILE A 199 -9.30 31.88 27.45
C ILE A 199 -8.73 33.30 27.28
N ALA A 200 -8.53 34.03 28.37
CA ALA A 200 -7.97 35.38 28.33
C ALA A 200 -6.46 35.38 27.99
N HIS A 201 -5.77 34.26 28.20
CA HIS A 201 -4.32 34.13 28.01
C HIS A 201 -3.93 32.79 27.35
N PRO A 202 -4.37 32.53 26.11
CA PRO A 202 -4.25 31.22 25.47
C PRO A 202 -2.79 30.76 25.29
N LEU A 203 -1.84 31.69 25.16
CA LEU A 203 -0.41 31.36 25.03
C LEU A 203 0.17 30.67 26.28
N ARG A 204 -0.45 30.85 27.46
CA ARG A 204 -0.03 30.15 28.70
C ARG A 204 -0.32 28.64 28.64
N LEU A 205 -1.23 28.22 27.77
CA LEU A 205 -1.57 26.81 27.59
C LEU A 205 -0.65 26.10 26.59
N LEU A 206 0.21 26.82 25.86
CA LEU A 206 1.05 26.20 24.84
C LEU A 206 2.02 25.17 25.42
N VAL A 207 2.80 25.55 26.44
CA VAL A 207 3.77 24.64 27.08
C VAL A 207 3.06 23.47 27.77
N PRO A 208 2.02 23.66 28.60
CA PRO A 208 1.31 22.54 29.19
C PRO A 208 0.61 21.65 28.17
N ALA A 209 0.05 22.19 27.09
CA ALA A 209 -0.53 21.39 26.02
C ALA A 209 0.52 20.51 25.35
N LEU A 210 1.66 21.07 24.95
CA LEU A 210 2.76 20.29 24.37
C LEU A 210 3.29 19.23 25.36
N ALA A 211 3.44 19.59 26.63
CA ALA A 211 3.87 18.67 27.68
C ALA A 211 2.87 17.51 27.86
N ASN A 212 1.57 17.80 27.94
CA ASN A 212 0.52 16.78 27.98
C ASN A 212 0.58 15.86 26.77
N THR A 213 0.71 16.42 25.56
CA THR A 213 0.81 15.64 24.32
C THR A 213 1.98 14.68 24.37
N VAL A 214 3.17 15.17 24.72
CA VAL A 214 4.37 14.34 24.83
C VAL A 214 4.17 13.27 25.90
N SER A 215 3.63 13.60 27.08
CA SER A 215 3.37 12.63 28.14
C SER A 215 2.38 11.53 27.70
N VAL A 216 1.26 11.88 27.04
CA VAL A 216 0.29 10.90 26.52
C VAL A 216 0.93 10.00 25.47
N MET A 217 1.64 10.60 24.50
CA MET A 217 2.28 9.86 23.41
C MET A 217 3.40 8.95 23.92
N SER A 218 4.20 9.42 24.88
CA SER A 218 5.26 8.62 25.51
C SER A 218 4.68 7.48 26.34
N ALA A 219 3.62 7.70 27.13
CA ALA A 219 2.96 6.64 27.88
C ALA A 219 2.34 5.59 26.94
N TYR A 220 1.69 6.04 25.86
CA TYR A 220 1.18 5.15 24.82
C TYR A 220 2.29 4.35 24.15
N LEU A 221 3.35 5.01 23.67
CA LEU A 221 4.51 4.35 23.04
C LEU A 221 5.15 3.33 23.98
N ALA A 222 5.24 3.63 25.28
CA ALA A 222 5.81 2.71 26.25
C ALA A 222 4.99 1.43 26.40
N LEU A 223 3.67 1.57 26.59
CA LEU A 223 2.78 0.43 26.69
C LEU A 223 2.72 -0.35 25.36
N ALA A 224 2.56 0.35 24.24
CA ALA A 224 2.47 -0.23 22.91
C ALA A 224 3.74 -1.01 22.56
N SER A 225 4.92 -0.41 22.78
CA SER A 225 6.21 -1.06 22.48
C SER A 225 6.44 -2.30 23.34
N LEU A 226 6.03 -2.30 24.62
CA LEU A 226 6.12 -3.48 25.47
C LEU A 226 5.17 -4.59 24.98
N VAL A 227 3.92 -4.25 24.68
CA VAL A 227 2.93 -5.20 24.16
C VAL A 227 3.38 -5.78 22.82
N TRP A 228 3.89 -4.95 21.90
CA TRP A 228 4.42 -5.42 20.61
C TRP A 228 5.70 -6.23 20.80
N GLY A 229 6.62 -5.83 21.68
CA GLY A 229 7.82 -6.60 22.02
C GLY A 229 7.49 -8.00 22.51
N ILE A 230 6.50 -8.14 23.40
CA ILE A 230 6.04 -9.43 23.90
C ILE A 230 5.36 -10.23 22.77
N ALA A 231 4.45 -9.59 22.01
CA ALA A 231 3.72 -10.26 20.94
C ALA A 231 4.64 -10.74 19.81
N ASP A 232 5.67 -9.96 19.48
CA ASP A 232 6.66 -10.29 18.45
C ASP A 232 7.68 -11.31 18.95
N ALA A 233 7.99 -11.32 20.25
CA ALA A 233 8.86 -12.34 20.84
C ALA A 233 8.17 -13.71 20.96
N THR A 234 6.85 -13.73 21.13
CA THR A 234 6.05 -14.94 21.33
C THR A 234 5.46 -15.51 20.05
N MET A 235 5.42 -14.73 18.96
CA MET A 235 5.00 -15.23 17.65
C MET A 235 6.09 -16.08 17.00
N ASP A 236 5.67 -16.97 16.09
CA ASP A 236 6.61 -17.72 15.26
C ASP A 236 7.46 -16.77 14.41
N GLN A 237 8.78 -16.94 14.51
CA GLN A 237 9.73 -16.12 13.79
C GLN A 237 9.85 -16.56 12.32
N PRO A 238 10.17 -15.62 11.40
CA PRO A 238 10.41 -15.95 10.00
C PRO A 238 11.60 -16.91 9.87
N ARG A 239 11.39 -17.95 9.07
CA ARG A 239 12.36 -19.02 8.78
C ARG A 239 12.34 -19.34 7.30
N ASP A 240 13.47 -19.80 6.78
CA ASP A 240 13.51 -20.39 5.44
C ASP A 240 12.65 -21.65 5.37
N LEU A 241 12.10 -21.93 4.18
CA LEU A 241 11.32 -23.14 3.97
C LEU A 241 12.28 -24.35 3.88
N ALA A 242 12.14 -25.30 4.81
CA ALA A 242 13.01 -26.48 4.87
C ALA A 242 12.82 -27.44 3.68
N GLY A 243 11.64 -27.43 3.07
CA GLY A 243 11.29 -28.26 1.92
C GLY A 243 9.86 -27.99 1.45
N PHE A 244 9.59 -28.36 0.20
CA PHE A 244 8.26 -28.29 -0.39
C PHE A 244 7.44 -29.53 -0.06
N ASP A 245 6.12 -29.40 -0.12
CA ASP A 245 5.21 -30.53 0.03
C ASP A 245 5.35 -31.48 -1.19
N GLY A 246 5.22 -32.79 -0.97
CA GLY A 246 5.44 -33.81 -2.02
C GLY A 246 4.32 -33.84 -3.07
N ALA A 247 4.61 -34.22 -4.32
CA ALA A 247 3.63 -34.24 -5.41
C ALA A 247 2.42 -35.17 -5.18
N GLN A 248 2.59 -36.22 -4.37
CA GLN A 248 1.50 -37.13 -3.96
C GLN A 248 0.53 -36.50 -2.95
N SER A 249 0.78 -35.26 -2.52
CA SER A 249 -0.03 -34.58 -1.51
C SER A 249 -1.34 -34.02 -2.06
N SER A 250 -1.60 -34.07 -3.39
CA SER A 250 -2.82 -33.50 -3.95
C SER A 250 -3.25 -34.08 -5.29
N ASP A 251 -4.53 -34.49 -5.38
CA ASP A 251 -5.21 -34.85 -6.63
C ASP A 251 -5.60 -33.61 -7.46
N ARG A 252 -5.64 -32.41 -6.84
CA ARG A 252 -5.99 -31.14 -7.49
C ARG A 252 -4.86 -30.12 -7.36
N GLN A 253 -4.36 -29.61 -8.47
CA GLN A 253 -3.27 -28.63 -8.47
C GLN A 253 -3.70 -27.35 -9.18
N TRP A 254 -3.18 -26.23 -8.70
CA TRP A 254 -3.32 -24.92 -9.31
C TRP A 254 -1.94 -24.39 -9.69
N ARG A 255 -1.82 -23.84 -10.90
CA ARG A 255 -0.60 -23.26 -11.45
C ARG A 255 -0.75 -21.75 -11.52
N VAL A 256 0.06 -21.05 -10.73
CA VAL A 256 0.01 -19.60 -10.60
C VAL A 256 1.34 -19.02 -11.03
N ALA A 257 1.35 -18.25 -12.12
CA ALA A 257 2.50 -17.42 -12.45
C ALA A 257 2.56 -16.25 -11.46
N HIS A 258 3.68 -16.06 -10.79
CA HIS A 258 3.87 -14.96 -9.83
C HIS A 258 4.94 -14.01 -10.36
N LEU A 259 4.48 -12.83 -10.76
CA LEU A 259 5.29 -11.71 -11.19
C LEU A 259 5.20 -10.58 -10.16
N SER A 260 6.21 -9.73 -10.13
CA SER A 260 6.19 -8.50 -9.34
C SER A 260 7.19 -7.51 -9.92
N ASP A 261 7.05 -6.23 -9.55
CA ASP A 261 8.09 -5.22 -9.76
C ASP A 261 8.50 -5.13 -11.24
N ILE A 262 7.52 -4.91 -12.11
CA ILE A 262 7.70 -4.83 -13.56
C ILE A 262 8.34 -3.50 -13.96
N HIS A 263 7.98 -2.41 -13.28
CA HIS A 263 8.42 -1.04 -13.52
C HIS A 263 8.46 -0.69 -15.02
N VAL A 264 7.28 -0.69 -15.65
CA VAL A 264 7.13 -0.19 -17.03
C VAL A 264 7.47 1.30 -17.08
N VAL A 265 8.22 1.67 -18.10
CA VAL A 265 8.54 3.07 -18.43
C VAL A 265 7.75 3.50 -19.66
N GLY A 266 7.39 4.79 -19.75
CA GLY A 266 6.56 5.31 -20.85
C GLY A 266 7.33 5.49 -22.18
N GLU A 267 8.65 5.35 -22.18
CA GLU A 267 9.48 5.57 -23.36
C GLU A 267 10.29 4.33 -23.76
N ARG A 268 10.47 4.14 -25.07
CA ARG A 268 11.29 3.06 -25.65
C ARG A 268 12.71 2.96 -25.06
N TYR A 269 13.29 4.08 -24.68
CA TYR A 269 14.64 4.17 -24.12
C TYR A 269 14.66 4.66 -22.66
N GLY A 270 13.51 4.62 -21.98
CA GLY A 270 13.38 5.03 -20.59
C GLY A 270 14.22 4.14 -19.66
N PHE A 271 14.63 4.74 -18.53
CA PHE A 271 15.30 4.05 -17.42
C PHE A 271 14.42 4.14 -16.19
N ARG A 272 14.52 3.13 -15.33
CA ARG A 272 13.80 3.07 -14.06
C ARG A 272 14.46 3.90 -12.99
N ILE A 273 13.67 4.40 -12.04
CA ILE A 273 14.15 5.24 -10.93
C ILE A 273 15.26 4.55 -10.15
N GLU A 274 15.03 3.31 -9.71
CA GLU A 274 15.92 2.65 -8.76
C GLU A 274 17.24 2.20 -9.39
N SER A 275 17.15 1.55 -10.55
CA SER A 275 18.33 0.96 -11.20
C SER A 275 19.08 1.96 -12.08
N GLY A 276 18.43 3.04 -12.53
CA GLY A 276 19.00 3.97 -13.50
C GLY A 276 19.62 3.24 -14.70
N ARG A 277 20.85 3.63 -15.07
CA ARG A 277 21.61 2.99 -16.16
C ARG A 277 22.25 1.65 -15.78
N ALA A 278 22.23 1.27 -14.50
CA ALA A 278 22.70 -0.03 -14.03
C ALA A 278 21.63 -1.13 -14.18
N GLY A 279 20.42 -0.78 -14.60
CA GLY A 279 19.36 -1.74 -14.90
C GLY A 279 18.93 -1.75 -16.36
N PRO A 280 17.78 -2.37 -16.66
CA PRO A 280 17.30 -2.53 -18.02
C PRO A 280 16.79 -1.20 -18.61
N ARG A 281 16.92 -1.07 -19.92
CA ARG A 281 16.42 0.08 -20.70
C ARG A 281 15.16 -0.31 -21.47
N GLY A 282 14.11 0.50 -21.38
CA GLY A 282 12.84 0.29 -22.08
C GLY A 282 12.06 -0.93 -21.59
N ASN A 283 11.05 -1.38 -22.35
CA ASN A 283 10.10 -2.43 -21.93
C ASN A 283 10.35 -3.80 -22.57
N GLY A 284 11.50 -4.01 -23.23
CA GLY A 284 11.79 -5.26 -23.96
C GLY A 284 11.73 -6.52 -23.08
N ARG A 285 12.15 -6.43 -21.81
CA ARG A 285 12.04 -7.54 -20.86
C ARG A 285 10.61 -7.93 -20.55
N LEU A 286 9.70 -6.97 -20.38
CA LEU A 286 8.27 -7.27 -20.19
C LEU A 286 7.71 -8.04 -21.38
N HIS A 287 8.08 -7.67 -22.61
CA HIS A 287 7.62 -8.41 -23.80
C HIS A 287 8.13 -9.85 -23.79
N LEU A 288 9.40 -10.07 -23.46
CA LEU A 288 9.97 -11.41 -23.32
C LEU A 288 9.26 -12.24 -22.23
N VAL A 289 8.94 -11.62 -21.09
CA VAL A 289 8.16 -12.25 -20.00
C VAL A 289 6.81 -12.73 -20.51
N LEU A 290 6.06 -11.85 -21.18
CA LEU A 290 4.71 -12.17 -21.66
C LEU A 290 4.72 -13.21 -22.78
N GLU A 291 5.68 -13.15 -23.70
CA GLU A 291 5.89 -14.18 -24.73
C GLU A 291 6.21 -15.54 -24.09
N ARG A 292 7.11 -15.56 -23.10
CA ARG A 292 7.48 -16.79 -22.40
C ARG A 292 6.30 -17.36 -21.61
N LEU A 293 5.53 -16.51 -20.92
CA LEU A 293 4.32 -16.92 -20.21
C LEU A 293 3.25 -17.46 -21.15
N ALA A 294 3.06 -16.84 -22.32
CA ALA A 294 2.09 -17.32 -23.31
C ALA A 294 2.46 -18.72 -23.81
N ALA A 295 3.76 -18.97 -24.07
CA ALA A 295 4.25 -20.29 -24.45
C ALA A 295 4.07 -21.32 -23.32
N ILE A 296 4.34 -20.94 -22.06
CA ILE A 296 4.12 -21.81 -20.89
C ILE A 296 2.63 -22.16 -20.76
N HIS A 297 1.74 -21.17 -20.88
CA HIS A 297 0.30 -21.33 -20.79
C HIS A 297 -0.24 -22.25 -21.90
N ALA A 298 0.26 -22.10 -23.13
CA ALA A 298 -0.14 -22.92 -24.25
C ALA A 298 0.28 -24.39 -24.10
N ALA A 299 1.42 -24.65 -23.45
CA ALA A 299 1.91 -26.00 -23.20
C ALA A 299 1.17 -26.68 -22.02
N GLU A 300 0.99 -25.95 -20.94
CA GLU A 300 0.23 -26.39 -19.77
C GLU A 300 -0.54 -25.16 -19.24
N PRO A 301 -1.88 -25.19 -19.18
CA PRO A 301 -2.65 -24.02 -18.76
C PRO A 301 -2.29 -23.53 -17.36
N LEU A 302 -2.36 -22.20 -17.20
CA LEU A 302 -2.22 -21.49 -15.94
C LEU A 302 -3.62 -21.20 -15.40
N ASP A 303 -3.81 -21.30 -14.09
CA ASP A 303 -5.04 -20.92 -13.41
C ASP A 303 -5.08 -19.40 -13.17
N ALA A 304 -3.93 -18.78 -12.89
CA ALA A 304 -3.81 -17.34 -12.69
C ALA A 304 -2.42 -16.81 -13.06
N VAL A 305 -2.38 -15.52 -13.42
CA VAL A 305 -1.15 -14.72 -13.50
C VAL A 305 -1.26 -13.62 -12.47
N LEU A 306 -0.55 -13.73 -11.35
CA LEU A 306 -0.59 -12.75 -10.27
C LEU A 306 0.60 -11.78 -10.40
N VAL A 307 0.31 -10.48 -10.50
CA VAL A 307 1.31 -9.40 -10.48
C VAL A 307 1.18 -8.64 -9.15
N THR A 308 2.15 -8.81 -8.26
CA THR A 308 2.11 -8.27 -6.89
C THR A 308 2.67 -6.85 -6.78
N GLY A 309 2.21 -5.93 -7.62
CA GLY A 309 2.54 -4.50 -7.56
C GLY A 309 3.71 -4.06 -8.43
N ASP A 310 3.84 -2.73 -8.51
CA ASP A 310 4.83 -2.01 -9.29
C ASP A 310 4.81 -2.40 -10.77
N MET A 311 3.61 -2.33 -11.35
CA MET A 311 3.43 -2.46 -12.80
C MET A 311 4.14 -1.31 -13.52
N THR A 312 4.06 -0.11 -12.97
CA THR A 312 4.64 1.13 -13.51
C THR A 312 5.79 1.62 -12.66
N ASP A 313 6.71 2.41 -13.24
CA ASP A 313 7.84 2.98 -12.50
C ASP A 313 7.47 4.27 -11.73
N ALA A 314 6.45 5.00 -12.15
CA ALA A 314 6.00 6.23 -11.51
C ALA A 314 4.48 6.49 -11.56
N GLY A 315 3.66 5.50 -11.92
CA GLY A 315 2.21 5.67 -12.02
C GLY A 315 1.76 6.62 -13.13
N ARG A 316 2.61 6.86 -14.14
CA ARG A 316 2.31 7.81 -15.23
C ARG A 316 1.35 7.25 -16.25
N SER A 317 0.60 8.12 -16.92
CA SER A 317 -0.36 7.73 -17.95
C SER A 317 0.31 6.88 -19.05
N ALA A 318 1.43 7.36 -19.61
CA ALA A 318 2.18 6.63 -20.63
C ALA A 318 2.71 5.25 -20.18
N GLU A 319 3.06 5.09 -18.89
CA GLU A 319 3.53 3.81 -18.35
C GLU A 319 2.39 2.79 -18.26
N TRP A 320 1.21 3.24 -17.83
CA TRP A 320 0.01 2.42 -17.85
C TRP A 320 -0.41 2.02 -19.26
N ALA A 321 -0.32 2.94 -20.23
CA ALA A 321 -0.59 2.64 -21.64
C ALA A 321 0.31 1.52 -22.16
N GLU A 322 1.64 1.63 -21.95
CA GLU A 322 2.62 0.62 -22.35
C GLU A 322 2.37 -0.75 -21.69
N PHE A 323 2.03 -0.78 -20.39
CA PHE A 323 1.70 -2.01 -19.70
C PHE A 323 0.45 -2.68 -20.27
N LEU A 324 -0.63 -1.91 -20.47
CA LEU A 324 -1.90 -2.42 -20.98
C LEU A 324 -1.80 -2.86 -22.44
N ASP A 325 -1.07 -2.14 -23.29
CA ASP A 325 -0.80 -2.53 -24.68
C ASP A 325 0.04 -3.80 -24.76
N ALA A 326 1.01 -3.95 -23.86
CA ALA A 326 1.78 -5.19 -23.77
C ALA A 326 0.89 -6.37 -23.40
N LEU A 327 0.05 -6.23 -22.38
CA LEU A 327 -0.85 -7.30 -21.93
C LEU A 327 -1.94 -7.62 -22.95
N ALA A 328 -2.50 -6.61 -23.63
CA ALA A 328 -3.57 -6.77 -24.63
C ALA A 328 -3.15 -7.65 -25.83
N ARG A 329 -1.86 -7.74 -26.13
CA ARG A 329 -1.32 -8.65 -27.16
C ARG A 329 -1.42 -10.13 -26.78
N HIS A 330 -1.72 -10.44 -25.52
CA HIS A 330 -1.83 -11.79 -24.99
C HIS A 330 -3.19 -11.98 -24.28
N PRO A 331 -4.32 -12.05 -25.01
CA PRO A 331 -5.66 -12.05 -24.44
C PRO A 331 -5.90 -13.22 -23.48
N GLU A 332 -5.35 -14.40 -23.75
CA GLU A 332 -5.44 -15.57 -22.87
C GLU A 332 -4.74 -15.35 -21.52
N LEU A 333 -3.62 -14.62 -21.51
CA LEU A 333 -2.97 -14.22 -20.26
C LEU A 333 -3.79 -13.15 -19.55
N ALA A 334 -4.22 -12.12 -20.28
CA ALA A 334 -5.02 -11.01 -19.75
C ALA A 334 -6.27 -11.50 -19.01
N ALA A 335 -6.98 -12.50 -19.56
CA ALA A 335 -8.16 -13.11 -18.94
C ALA A 335 -7.89 -13.75 -17.56
N ARG A 336 -6.63 -14.06 -17.26
CA ARG A 336 -6.17 -14.73 -16.04
C ARG A 336 -5.31 -13.84 -15.15
N THR A 337 -4.97 -12.64 -15.62
CA THR A 337 -4.12 -11.70 -14.89
C THR A 337 -4.87 -11.07 -13.73
N LEU A 338 -4.25 -11.06 -12.55
CA LEU A 338 -4.69 -10.30 -11.39
C LEU A 338 -3.55 -9.35 -11.00
N ILE A 339 -3.87 -8.09 -10.78
CA ILE A 339 -2.92 -7.05 -10.38
C ILE A 339 -3.38 -6.37 -9.09
N LEU A 340 -2.42 -5.92 -8.29
CA LEU A 340 -2.62 -5.11 -7.09
C LEU A 340 -1.62 -3.95 -7.08
N PRO A 341 -1.88 -2.83 -6.41
CA PRO A 341 -1.00 -1.67 -6.46
C PRO A 341 0.30 -1.88 -5.67
N GLY A 342 1.44 -1.50 -6.25
CA GLY A 342 2.67 -1.26 -5.51
C GLY A 342 2.93 0.23 -5.26
N ASN A 343 4.04 0.57 -4.62
CA ASN A 343 4.32 1.96 -4.24
C ASN A 343 4.70 2.84 -5.44
N HIS A 344 5.33 2.27 -6.47
CA HIS A 344 5.64 3.02 -7.70
C HIS A 344 4.40 3.40 -8.49
N ASP A 345 3.33 2.59 -8.39
CA ASP A 345 2.07 2.86 -9.05
C ASP A 345 1.33 4.09 -8.48
N VAL A 346 1.55 4.45 -7.21
CA VAL A 346 0.72 5.45 -6.50
C VAL A 346 1.50 6.55 -5.77
N ASN A 347 2.69 6.27 -5.23
CA ASN A 347 3.40 7.17 -4.32
C ASN A 347 4.48 8.03 -5.01
N ILE A 348 4.93 7.65 -6.20
CA ILE A 348 5.98 8.39 -6.92
C ILE A 348 5.39 9.63 -7.59
N VAL A 349 5.86 10.80 -7.18
CA VAL A 349 5.38 12.09 -7.68
C VAL A 349 6.02 12.46 -9.00
N ASP A 350 7.34 12.21 -9.11
CA ASP A 350 8.12 12.57 -10.28
C ASP A 350 9.26 11.57 -10.47
N ARG A 351 9.24 10.89 -11.62
CA ARG A 351 10.28 9.94 -12.00
C ARG A 351 11.68 10.58 -12.05
N ALA A 352 11.78 11.83 -12.49
CA ALA A 352 13.06 12.52 -12.64
C ALA A 352 13.55 13.15 -11.33
N ASN A 353 12.63 13.39 -10.39
CA ASN A 353 12.95 13.92 -9.07
C ASN A 353 12.13 13.19 -7.99
N PRO A 354 12.54 11.97 -7.61
CA PRO A 354 11.81 11.17 -6.63
C PRO A 354 11.67 11.88 -5.27
N ALA A 355 12.56 12.82 -4.95
CA ALA A 355 12.53 13.64 -3.74
C ALA A 355 11.44 14.73 -3.72
N ARG A 356 10.69 14.89 -4.82
CA ARG A 356 9.61 15.87 -4.92
C ARG A 356 8.49 15.54 -3.93
N LEU A 357 8.19 16.51 -3.08
CA LEU A 357 7.14 16.40 -2.07
C LEU A 357 5.76 16.70 -2.65
N GLU A 358 4.74 15.94 -2.25
CA GLU A 358 3.35 16.24 -2.51
C GLU A 358 2.58 16.47 -1.19
N LEU A 359 1.71 17.47 -1.11
CA LEU A 359 0.92 17.68 0.11
C LEU A 359 -0.18 16.62 0.23
N PRO A 360 -0.64 16.27 1.44
CA PRO A 360 -1.73 15.31 1.64
C PRO A 360 -3.02 15.64 0.88
N THR A 361 -3.29 16.92 0.68
CA THR A 361 -4.49 17.43 -0.01
C THR A 361 -4.32 17.60 -1.51
N SER A 362 -3.14 17.26 -2.07
CA SER A 362 -2.84 17.44 -3.48
C SER A 362 -3.61 16.43 -4.36
N PRO A 363 -4.04 16.83 -5.57
CA PRO A 363 -4.80 15.96 -6.45
C PRO A 363 -3.93 14.91 -7.17
N GLY A 364 -2.60 15.09 -7.26
CA GLY A 364 -1.73 14.21 -8.05
C GLY A 364 -1.70 12.76 -7.54
N LYS A 365 -1.55 12.55 -6.23
CA LYS A 365 -1.64 11.20 -5.64
C LYS A 365 -2.99 10.55 -5.93
N ARG A 366 -4.07 11.31 -5.83
CA ARG A 366 -5.41 10.82 -6.14
C ARG A 366 -5.54 10.44 -7.61
N LEU A 367 -4.94 11.22 -8.51
CA LEU A 367 -4.93 10.93 -9.94
C LEU A 367 -4.22 9.60 -10.23
N ARG A 368 -3.03 9.38 -9.66
CA ARG A 368 -2.31 8.10 -9.78
C ARG A 368 -3.13 6.92 -9.24
N GLN A 369 -3.74 7.05 -8.06
CA GLN A 369 -4.66 6.04 -7.52
C GLN A 369 -5.83 5.74 -8.46
N MET A 370 -6.44 6.76 -9.09
CA MET A 370 -7.52 6.54 -10.04
C MET A 370 -7.04 5.89 -11.35
N ARG A 371 -5.83 6.19 -11.83
CA ARG A 371 -5.21 5.48 -12.97
C ARG A 371 -5.00 4.01 -12.65
N THR A 372 -4.41 3.71 -11.49
CA THR A 372 -4.21 2.33 -11.02
C THR A 372 -5.53 1.60 -10.90
N LEU A 373 -6.56 2.25 -10.33
CA LEU A 373 -7.90 1.69 -10.21
C LEU A 373 -8.56 1.44 -11.58
N SER A 374 -8.37 2.35 -12.55
CA SER A 374 -8.80 2.17 -13.95
C SER A 374 -8.15 0.94 -14.59
N ALA A 375 -6.84 0.77 -14.42
CA ALA A 375 -6.13 -0.39 -14.94
C ALA A 375 -6.58 -1.69 -14.27
N MET A 376 -6.79 -1.68 -12.95
CA MET A 376 -7.34 -2.83 -12.23
C MET A 376 -8.76 -3.18 -12.71
N GLU A 377 -9.62 -2.19 -12.91
CA GLU A 377 -10.96 -2.43 -13.45
C GLU A 377 -10.91 -3.04 -14.86
N ALA A 378 -10.04 -2.52 -15.74
CA ALA A 378 -9.88 -3.06 -17.09
C ALA A 378 -9.32 -4.49 -17.11
N VAL A 379 -8.36 -4.82 -16.24
CA VAL A 379 -7.71 -6.15 -16.22
C VAL A 379 -8.56 -7.21 -15.53
N GLN A 380 -9.22 -6.87 -14.42
CA GLN A 380 -9.85 -7.85 -13.53
C GLN A 380 -11.24 -7.45 -13.02
N GLY A 381 -11.79 -6.30 -13.42
CA GLY A 381 -12.93 -5.66 -12.78
C GLY A 381 -14.20 -6.51 -12.73
N GLY A 382 -14.49 -7.26 -13.79
CA GLY A 382 -15.65 -8.15 -13.86
C GLY A 382 -15.48 -9.50 -13.14
N ARG A 383 -14.28 -9.81 -12.61
CA ARG A 383 -13.96 -11.11 -11.98
C ARG A 383 -13.74 -11.00 -10.48
N VAL A 384 -13.21 -9.86 -10.01
CA VAL A 384 -12.95 -9.65 -8.59
C VAL A 384 -14.09 -8.90 -7.92
N HIS A 385 -14.39 -9.28 -6.69
CA HIS A 385 -15.44 -8.71 -5.87
C HIS A 385 -14.86 -7.84 -4.77
N VAL A 386 -15.52 -6.73 -4.46
CA VAL A 386 -15.17 -5.87 -3.31
C VAL A 386 -15.91 -6.35 -2.08
N VAL A 387 -15.22 -6.48 -0.94
CA VAL A 387 -15.87 -6.85 0.32
C VAL A 387 -16.68 -5.66 0.86
N ASP A 388 -17.96 -5.88 1.15
CA ASP A 388 -18.75 -4.90 1.90
C ASP A 388 -18.31 -4.94 3.37
N LYS A 389 -17.54 -3.93 3.78
CA LYS A 389 -17.00 -3.80 5.13
C LYS A 389 -18.08 -3.67 6.22
N ASN A 390 -19.28 -3.20 5.88
CA ASN A 390 -20.38 -3.07 6.83
C ASN A 390 -21.13 -4.40 6.98
N ALA A 391 -21.38 -5.09 5.87
CA ALA A 391 -22.04 -6.40 5.88
C ALA A 391 -21.10 -7.54 6.31
N GLY A 392 -19.79 -7.34 6.19
CA GLY A 392 -18.78 -8.39 6.40
C GLY A 392 -18.87 -9.50 5.36
N ALA A 393 -19.30 -9.18 4.14
CA ALA A 393 -19.62 -10.16 3.09
C ALA A 393 -18.93 -9.81 1.76
N ILE A 394 -18.66 -10.81 0.91
CA ILE A 394 -18.21 -10.55 -0.45
C ILE A 394 -19.35 -9.87 -1.21
N GLY A 395 -19.08 -8.70 -1.77
CA GLY A 395 -20.06 -7.85 -2.41
C GLY A 395 -20.06 -7.95 -3.93
N ARG A 396 -20.35 -6.82 -4.56
CA ARG A 396 -20.41 -6.65 -6.02
C ARG A 396 -19.03 -6.76 -6.66
N THR A 397 -19.00 -6.99 -7.98
CA THR A 397 -17.75 -6.92 -8.74
C THR A 397 -17.14 -5.52 -8.66
N LEU A 398 -15.83 -5.40 -8.88
CA LEU A 398 -15.17 -4.09 -8.91
C LEU A 398 -15.79 -3.16 -9.97
N SER A 399 -16.09 -3.68 -11.16
CA SER A 399 -16.76 -2.90 -12.22
C SER A 399 -18.12 -2.38 -11.76
N GLU A 400 -18.96 -3.23 -11.15
CA GLU A 400 -20.26 -2.83 -10.61
C GLU A 400 -20.13 -1.81 -9.47
N ARG A 401 -19.07 -1.91 -8.65
CA ARG A 401 -18.79 -0.97 -7.55
C ARG A 401 -18.39 0.40 -8.08
N LEU A 402 -17.65 0.46 -9.18
CA LEU A 402 -17.11 1.69 -9.75
C LEU A 402 -18.06 2.38 -10.73
N GLU A 403 -19.04 1.68 -11.29
CA GLU A 403 -19.97 2.23 -12.27
C GLU A 403 -20.65 3.55 -11.84
N PRO A 404 -21.15 3.70 -10.60
CA PRO A 404 -21.73 4.97 -10.14
C PRO A 404 -20.73 6.14 -10.12
N HIS A 405 -19.44 5.84 -10.09
CA HIS A 405 -18.35 6.80 -9.96
C HIS A 405 -17.60 7.05 -11.29
N ARG A 406 -17.89 6.28 -12.35
CA ARG A 406 -17.22 6.35 -13.66
C ARG A 406 -17.09 7.77 -14.20
N ARG A 407 -18.19 8.54 -14.22
CA ARG A 407 -18.19 9.94 -14.69
C ARG A 407 -17.35 10.86 -13.82
N ALA A 408 -17.35 10.66 -12.50
CA ALA A 408 -16.59 11.49 -11.57
C ALA A 408 -15.08 11.22 -11.69
N ILE A 409 -14.70 9.95 -11.88
CA ILE A 409 -13.31 9.54 -12.10
C ILE A 409 -12.80 10.13 -13.42
N ALA A 410 -13.54 9.97 -14.52
CA ALA A 410 -13.16 10.52 -15.82
C ALA A 410 -13.05 12.05 -15.77
N ALA A 411 -14.04 12.75 -15.21
CA ALA A 411 -14.01 14.21 -15.09
C ALA A 411 -12.85 14.71 -14.20
N PHE A 412 -12.46 13.92 -13.20
CA PHE A 412 -11.31 14.24 -12.37
C PHE A 412 -10.00 14.05 -13.13
N ALA A 413 -9.86 12.98 -13.90
CA ALA A 413 -8.71 12.75 -14.76
C ALA A 413 -8.53 13.89 -15.78
N ASP A 414 -9.62 14.34 -16.39
CA ASP A 414 -9.59 15.43 -17.37
C ASP A 414 -9.22 16.80 -16.74
N SER A 415 -9.64 17.07 -15.49
CA SER A 415 -9.57 18.43 -14.91
C SER A 415 -8.57 18.63 -13.78
N GLY A 416 -8.13 17.55 -13.11
CA GLY A 416 -7.28 17.63 -11.91
C GLY A 416 -7.92 18.37 -10.72
N GLY A 417 -9.24 18.60 -10.74
CA GLY A 417 -9.91 19.50 -9.80
C GLY A 417 -9.86 19.03 -8.33
N LEU A 418 -9.39 19.90 -7.43
CA LEU A 418 -9.32 19.64 -5.98
C LEU A 418 -10.64 19.18 -5.35
N ARG A 419 -11.77 19.77 -5.75
CA ARG A 419 -13.10 19.40 -5.22
C ARG A 419 -13.49 17.97 -5.60
N LEU A 420 -13.15 17.54 -6.82
CA LEU A 420 -13.40 16.18 -7.27
C LEU A 420 -12.49 15.21 -6.53
N SER A 421 -11.20 15.56 -6.36
CA SER A 421 -10.21 14.74 -5.61
C SER A 421 -10.72 14.35 -4.21
N LEU A 422 -11.29 15.30 -3.45
CA LEU A 422 -11.80 15.04 -2.10
C LEU A 422 -12.91 13.98 -2.07
N GLY A 423 -13.77 13.95 -3.09
CA GLY A 423 -14.86 12.96 -3.19
C GLY A 423 -14.38 11.56 -3.57
N LEU A 424 -13.19 11.43 -4.18
CA LEU A 424 -12.64 10.16 -4.66
C LEU A 424 -11.79 9.43 -3.62
N SER A 425 -11.51 10.05 -2.46
CA SER A 425 -10.72 9.40 -1.40
C SER A 425 -11.33 8.12 -0.89
N ALA A 426 -12.61 8.21 -0.55
CA ALA A 426 -13.36 7.09 -0.01
C ALA A 426 -13.40 5.91 -0.99
N ILE A 427 -13.47 6.16 -2.30
CA ILE A 427 -13.53 5.09 -3.30
C ILE A 427 -12.29 4.20 -3.22
N TRP A 428 -11.10 4.80 -3.20
CA TRP A 428 -9.85 4.04 -3.10
C TRP A 428 -9.77 3.20 -1.82
N GLU A 429 -10.18 3.78 -0.68
CA GLU A 429 -10.17 3.08 0.62
C GLU A 429 -11.22 1.96 0.69
N GLU A 430 -12.33 2.08 -0.06
CA GLU A 430 -13.47 1.16 0.02
C GLU A 430 -13.39 -0.02 -0.95
N VAL A 431 -12.55 0.05 -1.98
CA VAL A 431 -12.44 -1.04 -2.98
C VAL A 431 -11.53 -2.20 -2.56
N PHE A 432 -10.82 -2.06 -1.44
CA PHE A 432 -9.99 -3.13 -0.87
C PHE A 432 -10.61 -3.74 0.40
N PRO A 433 -10.37 -5.03 0.67
CA PRO A 433 -9.72 -6.01 -0.21
C PRO A 433 -10.60 -6.35 -1.42
N MET A 434 -9.95 -6.69 -2.53
CA MET A 434 -10.62 -7.33 -3.67
C MET A 434 -10.46 -8.85 -3.55
N VAL A 435 -11.48 -9.59 -3.91
CA VAL A 435 -11.54 -11.05 -3.74
C VAL A 435 -11.95 -11.69 -5.04
N LEU A 436 -11.10 -12.57 -5.57
CA LEU A 436 -11.52 -13.59 -6.52
C LEU A 436 -12.01 -14.79 -5.68
N PRO A 437 -13.33 -15.02 -5.57
CA PRO A 437 -13.83 -16.15 -4.81
C PRO A 437 -13.38 -17.47 -5.46
N PRO A 438 -13.20 -18.54 -4.67
CA PRO A 438 -12.88 -19.84 -5.23
C PRO A 438 -14.04 -20.31 -6.12
N ALA A 439 -13.72 -20.92 -7.26
CA ALA A 439 -14.74 -21.44 -8.19
C ALA A 439 -15.60 -22.56 -7.56
N GLU A 440 -15.03 -23.27 -6.59
CA GLU A 440 -15.67 -24.35 -5.84
C GLU A 440 -15.50 -24.11 -4.32
N PRO A 441 -16.37 -24.66 -3.45
CA PRO A 441 -16.30 -24.41 -2.00
C PRO A 441 -14.97 -24.74 -1.33
N ASP A 442 -14.24 -25.72 -1.87
CA ASP A 442 -12.91 -26.15 -1.42
C ASP A 442 -11.78 -25.74 -2.40
N GLY A 443 -12.11 -24.89 -3.38
CA GLY A 443 -11.18 -24.41 -4.39
C GLY A 443 -10.15 -23.40 -3.87
N LEU A 444 -9.39 -22.84 -4.80
CA LEU A 444 -8.42 -21.77 -4.53
C LEU A 444 -9.06 -20.41 -4.83
N GLY A 445 -9.10 -19.53 -3.84
CA GLY A 445 -9.46 -18.12 -3.98
C GLY A 445 -8.22 -17.21 -3.90
N VAL A 446 -8.38 -15.95 -4.29
CA VAL A 446 -7.32 -14.94 -4.21
C VAL A 446 -7.86 -13.68 -3.54
N VAL A 447 -7.14 -13.19 -2.54
CA VAL A 447 -7.38 -11.87 -1.93
C VAL A 447 -6.29 -10.93 -2.40
N LEU A 448 -6.66 -9.77 -2.94
CA LEU A 448 -5.76 -8.71 -3.37
C LEU A 448 -5.86 -7.54 -2.39
N LEU A 449 -4.75 -7.24 -1.71
CA LEU A 449 -4.67 -6.18 -0.71
C LEU A 449 -3.96 -4.94 -1.27
N ASN A 450 -4.43 -3.77 -0.85
CA ASN A 450 -3.62 -2.57 -0.91
C ASN A 450 -2.68 -2.56 0.30
N SER A 451 -1.38 -2.63 0.04
CA SER A 451 -0.36 -2.58 1.08
C SER A 451 0.38 -1.25 1.15
N ASN A 452 -0.03 -0.25 0.38
CA ASN A 452 0.64 1.05 0.33
C ASN A 452 0.25 1.92 1.51
N ALA A 453 1.24 2.39 2.28
CA ALA A 453 0.97 3.42 3.27
C ALA A 453 0.63 4.75 2.59
N GLU A 454 -0.18 5.58 3.26
CA GLU A 454 -0.44 6.95 2.81
C GLU A 454 0.78 7.83 3.07
N THR A 455 1.73 7.78 2.14
CA THR A 455 2.98 8.53 2.23
C THR A 455 2.94 9.74 1.31
N HIS A 456 3.63 10.79 1.74
CA HIS A 456 3.72 12.08 1.05
C HIS A 456 5.18 12.51 0.83
N PHE A 457 6.12 11.71 1.32
CA PHE A 457 7.56 11.96 1.31
C PHE A 457 8.28 10.83 0.59
N SER A 458 9.26 11.19 -0.23
CA SER A 458 10.09 10.23 -0.97
C SER A 458 10.74 9.16 -0.09
N PHE A 459 11.23 9.55 1.09
CA PHE A 459 11.86 8.65 2.06
C PHE A 459 10.89 7.66 2.70
N THR A 460 9.58 7.92 2.63
CA THR A 460 8.56 7.03 3.17
C THR A 460 7.78 6.31 2.08
N ASN A 461 8.09 6.52 0.79
CA ASN A 461 7.34 5.93 -0.32
C ASN A 461 7.34 4.40 -0.34
N ALA A 462 8.39 3.77 0.16
CA ALA A 462 8.53 2.31 0.28
C ALA A 462 7.83 1.73 1.53
N LEU A 463 7.19 2.55 2.36
CA LEU A 463 6.51 2.07 3.56
C LEU A 463 5.21 1.35 3.20
N GLY A 464 5.10 0.11 3.69
CA GLY A 464 3.90 -0.68 3.57
C GLY A 464 3.00 -0.64 4.81
N LEU A 465 1.68 -0.67 4.61
CA LEU A 465 0.67 -0.84 5.66
C LEU A 465 -0.55 -1.55 5.07
N VAL A 466 -1.12 -2.51 5.79
CA VAL A 466 -2.47 -3.02 5.49
C VAL A 466 -3.44 -2.48 6.54
N ALA A 467 -4.50 -1.78 6.12
CA ALA A 467 -5.46 -1.19 7.04
C ALA A 467 -6.19 -2.25 7.89
N GLU A 468 -6.53 -1.94 9.14
CA GLU A 468 -7.22 -2.89 10.03
C GLU A 468 -8.65 -3.20 9.52
N GLU A 469 -9.29 -2.24 8.85
CA GLU A 469 -10.55 -2.46 8.13
C GLU A 469 -10.40 -3.50 7.03
N ASP A 470 -9.31 -3.43 6.26
CA ASP A 470 -9.04 -4.37 5.17
C ASP A 470 -8.72 -5.76 5.70
N LEU A 471 -8.00 -5.85 6.82
CA LEU A 471 -7.73 -7.13 7.50
C LEU A 471 -9.01 -7.78 8.00
N ARG A 472 -9.87 -7.02 8.68
CA ARG A 472 -11.16 -7.54 9.16
C ARG A 472 -12.05 -7.98 7.99
N ALA A 473 -12.11 -7.19 6.93
CA ALA A 473 -12.87 -7.51 5.73
C ALA A 473 -12.34 -8.78 5.03
N MET A 474 -11.01 -8.92 4.92
CA MET A 474 -10.38 -10.13 4.39
C MET A 474 -10.77 -11.35 5.23
N LEU A 475 -10.60 -11.31 6.56
CA LEU A 475 -10.95 -12.43 7.43
C LEU A 475 -12.43 -12.81 7.32
N ALA A 476 -13.32 -11.83 7.14
CA ALA A 476 -14.75 -12.05 6.90
C ALA A 476 -15.02 -12.68 5.51
N ALA A 477 -14.23 -12.37 4.49
CA ALA A 477 -14.28 -13.05 3.19
C ALA A 477 -13.81 -14.51 3.30
N LEU A 478 -12.71 -14.76 4.03
CA LEU A 478 -12.20 -16.11 4.24
C LEU A 478 -13.19 -17.02 4.99
N SER A 479 -13.96 -16.45 5.94
CA SER A 479 -14.92 -17.22 6.75
C SER A 479 -16.15 -17.69 5.97
N GLN A 480 -16.49 -17.03 4.86
CA GLN A 480 -17.58 -17.46 3.96
C GLN A 480 -17.23 -18.74 3.20
N TYR A 481 -15.94 -19.06 3.04
CA TYR A 481 -15.46 -20.28 2.39
C TYR A 481 -14.54 -21.07 3.34
N PRO A 482 -15.11 -21.74 4.35
CA PRO A 482 -14.33 -22.43 5.39
C PRO A 482 -13.51 -23.62 4.88
N ALA A 483 -13.87 -24.19 3.72
CA ALA A 483 -13.14 -25.29 3.08
C ALA A 483 -12.12 -24.81 2.03
N ALA A 484 -12.19 -23.54 1.60
CA ALA A 484 -11.34 -23.03 0.55
C ALA A 484 -9.91 -22.78 1.01
N ARG A 485 -9.02 -22.74 0.02
CA ARG A 485 -7.62 -22.34 0.15
C ARG A 485 -7.43 -20.97 -0.47
N TRP A 486 -6.45 -20.23 -0.01
CA TRP A 486 -6.34 -18.83 -0.38
C TRP A 486 -4.92 -18.37 -0.63
N ILE A 487 -4.76 -17.61 -1.70
CA ILE A 487 -3.62 -16.71 -1.88
C ILE A 487 -3.98 -15.37 -1.24
N ILE A 488 -3.14 -14.89 -0.33
CA ILE A 488 -3.21 -13.54 0.21
C ILE A 488 -2.12 -12.72 -0.49
N ALA A 489 -2.51 -11.95 -1.50
CA ALA A 489 -1.61 -11.18 -2.34
C ALA A 489 -1.49 -9.74 -1.83
N LEU A 490 -0.26 -9.25 -1.75
CA LEU A 490 0.09 -7.88 -1.37
C LEU A 490 1.42 -7.50 -2.03
N HIS A 491 1.81 -6.22 -2.02
CA HIS A 491 3.07 -5.80 -2.62
C HIS A 491 4.23 -5.85 -1.62
N HIS A 492 4.09 -5.15 -0.50
CA HIS A 492 5.12 -5.07 0.53
C HIS A 492 5.26 -6.38 1.30
N HIS A 493 6.50 -6.74 1.65
CA HIS A 493 6.77 -7.98 2.38
C HIS A 493 6.21 -7.93 3.82
N PRO A 494 5.52 -8.99 4.30
CA PRO A 494 4.92 -9.00 5.63
C PRO A 494 5.91 -8.98 6.79
N VAL A 495 7.10 -9.55 6.59
CA VAL A 495 8.14 -9.73 7.62
C VAL A 495 9.50 -9.66 6.97
N GLU A 496 10.49 -9.13 7.69
CA GLU A 496 11.87 -9.10 7.23
C GLU A 496 12.42 -10.51 7.04
N TYR A 497 13.17 -10.71 5.95
CA TYR A 497 13.68 -12.02 5.60
C TYR A 497 14.75 -12.50 6.59
N PRO A 498 14.88 -13.83 6.76
CA PRO A 498 15.80 -14.41 7.73
C PRO A 498 17.27 -14.35 7.31
N GLN A 499 17.61 -13.93 6.09
CA GLN A 499 19.01 -13.80 5.67
C GLN A 499 19.67 -12.59 6.32
N GLN A 500 21.00 -12.64 6.46
CA GLN A 500 21.78 -11.50 6.92
C GLN A 500 21.79 -10.41 5.84
N ALA A 501 21.24 -9.24 6.18
CA ALA A 501 21.33 -8.05 5.33
C ALA A 501 22.77 -7.49 5.34
N LYS A 502 23.25 -7.00 4.20
CA LYS A 502 24.60 -6.41 4.09
C LYS A 502 24.63 -5.03 4.72
N ALA A 503 23.58 -4.25 4.53
CA ALA A 503 23.42 -2.92 5.11
C ALA A 503 22.17 -2.85 6.00
N PHE A 504 22.24 -2.04 7.06
CA PHE A 504 21.09 -1.81 7.94
C PHE A 504 19.91 -1.14 7.20
N SER A 505 20.20 -0.30 6.21
CA SER A 505 19.19 0.35 5.36
C SER A 505 18.32 -0.64 4.59
N GLU A 506 18.80 -1.86 4.31
CA GLU A 506 18.02 -2.91 3.64
C GLU A 506 16.91 -3.49 4.53
N ARG A 507 16.98 -3.28 5.86
CA ARG A 507 16.03 -3.79 6.86
C ARG A 507 15.05 -2.73 7.39
N ILE A 508 15.18 -1.48 6.98
CA ILE A 508 14.33 -0.39 7.47
C ILE A 508 13.49 0.14 6.33
N GLY A 509 12.18 0.23 6.59
CA GLY A 509 11.29 1.04 5.77
C GLY A 509 10.81 0.41 4.47
N THR A 510 10.95 -0.91 4.33
CA THR A 510 10.50 -1.68 3.15
C THR A 510 9.48 -2.78 3.52
N ALA A 511 9.50 -3.26 4.77
CA ALA A 511 8.50 -4.20 5.29
C ALA A 511 7.20 -3.49 5.68
N LEU A 512 6.10 -4.25 5.78
CA LEU A 512 4.86 -3.76 6.40
C LEU A 512 5.14 -3.23 7.81
N ILE A 513 4.75 -1.99 8.07
CA ILE A 513 4.84 -1.35 9.39
C ILE A 513 4.08 -2.18 10.44
N ASN A 514 2.89 -2.68 10.08
CA ASN A 514 2.07 -3.55 10.92
C ASN A 514 2.23 -5.05 10.58
N GLY A 515 3.35 -5.45 9.99
CA GLY A 515 3.60 -6.81 9.48
C GLY A 515 3.47 -7.93 10.53
N SER A 516 3.99 -7.74 11.74
CA SER A 516 3.83 -8.73 12.82
C SER A 516 2.37 -8.93 13.22
N ARG A 517 1.57 -7.83 13.24
CA ARG A 517 0.12 -7.89 13.49
C ARG A 517 -0.56 -8.65 12.36
N PHE A 518 -0.23 -8.34 11.11
CA PHE A 518 -0.73 -9.02 9.92
C PHE A 518 -0.52 -10.54 9.99
N VAL A 519 0.71 -10.99 10.22
CA VAL A 519 1.05 -12.42 10.33
C VAL A 519 0.30 -13.09 11.47
N ARG A 520 0.22 -12.46 12.66
CA ARG A 520 -0.53 -13.01 13.79
C ARG A 520 -2.03 -13.15 13.51
N GLN A 521 -2.63 -12.24 12.74
CA GLN A 521 -4.04 -12.34 12.35
C GLN A 521 -4.28 -13.47 11.35
N LEU A 522 -3.29 -13.81 10.52
CA LEU A 522 -3.38 -14.93 9.58
C LEU A 522 -3.06 -16.29 10.22
N ALA A 523 -2.31 -16.31 11.33
CA ALA A 523 -1.86 -17.53 12.00
C ALA A 523 -2.97 -18.57 12.26
N PRO A 524 -4.19 -18.21 12.72
CA PRO A 524 -5.28 -19.18 12.92
C PRO A 524 -5.75 -19.88 11.63
N HIS A 525 -5.56 -19.24 10.48
CA HIS A 525 -6.00 -19.74 9.17
C HIS A 525 -4.84 -20.31 8.34
N ALA A 526 -3.61 -20.13 8.81
CA ALA A 526 -2.38 -20.29 8.06
C ALA A 526 -2.22 -21.60 7.27
N ARG A 527 -2.78 -22.71 7.76
CA ARG A 527 -2.72 -24.01 7.06
C ARG A 527 -3.38 -23.99 5.68
N ARG A 528 -4.32 -23.08 5.43
CA ARG A 528 -5.03 -22.92 4.15
C ARG A 528 -4.57 -21.71 3.34
N LEU A 529 -3.54 -21.00 3.81
CA LEU A 529 -3.10 -19.72 3.24
C LEU A 529 -1.67 -19.80 2.71
N VAL A 530 -1.43 -19.06 1.64
CA VAL A 530 -0.08 -18.62 1.23
C VAL A 530 -0.11 -17.10 1.03
N ALA A 531 0.84 -16.38 1.63
CA ALA A 531 1.02 -14.96 1.37
C ALA A 531 2.01 -14.79 0.20
N MET A 532 1.62 -14.04 -0.84
CA MET A 532 2.43 -13.84 -2.04
C MET A 532 2.67 -12.34 -2.25
N HIS A 533 3.94 -11.94 -2.39
CA HIS A 533 4.32 -10.52 -2.50
C HIS A 533 5.57 -10.27 -3.35
N GLY A 534 6.02 -9.02 -3.45
CA GLY A 534 7.29 -8.64 -4.07
C GLY A 534 7.97 -7.49 -3.33
N HIS A 535 8.16 -6.34 -3.99
CA HIS A 535 8.76 -5.09 -3.48
C HIS A 535 10.29 -5.12 -3.29
N ARG A 536 10.86 -6.27 -2.92
CA ARG A 536 12.31 -6.40 -2.69
C ARG A 536 13.10 -6.74 -3.95
N HIS A 537 12.42 -7.01 -5.07
CA HIS A 537 12.96 -7.49 -6.35
C HIS A 537 13.71 -8.83 -6.30
N ILE A 538 13.86 -9.41 -5.11
CA ILE A 538 14.53 -10.69 -4.86
C ILE A 538 13.51 -11.71 -4.35
N ASP A 539 13.75 -12.97 -4.69
CA ASP A 539 12.91 -14.06 -4.23
C ASP A 539 13.27 -14.52 -2.82
N TRP A 540 12.23 -14.98 -2.14
CA TRP A 540 12.34 -15.65 -0.85
C TRP A 540 11.12 -16.53 -0.65
N ILE A 541 11.32 -17.78 -0.25
CA ILE A 541 10.25 -18.69 0.12
C ILE A 541 10.50 -19.17 1.53
N GLY A 542 9.60 -18.83 2.43
CA GLY A 542 9.74 -19.13 3.84
C GLY A 542 8.42 -19.26 4.55
N ARG A 543 8.49 -19.21 5.88
CA ARG A 543 7.31 -19.35 6.74
C ARG A 543 7.43 -18.60 8.06
N CYS A 544 6.27 -18.26 8.61
CA CYS A 544 6.07 -17.93 10.01
C CYS A 544 5.06 -18.92 10.59
N GLY A 545 5.54 -19.88 11.38
CA GLY A 545 4.70 -20.98 11.87
C GLY A 545 4.19 -21.83 10.70
N ALA A 546 2.87 -21.98 10.59
CA ALA A 546 2.22 -22.66 9.47
C ALA A 546 2.02 -21.76 8.24
N LEU A 547 2.16 -20.44 8.37
CA LEU A 547 1.89 -19.51 7.27
C LEU A 547 3.08 -19.51 6.32
N ARG A 548 2.85 -19.89 5.06
CA ARG A 548 3.86 -19.84 3.99
C ARG A 548 3.86 -18.43 3.38
N ILE A 549 5.05 -17.90 3.13
CA ILE A 549 5.27 -16.57 2.57
C ILE A 549 6.20 -16.71 1.38
N VAL A 550 5.81 -16.13 0.24
CA VAL A 550 6.48 -16.23 -1.05
C VAL A 550 6.70 -14.83 -1.61
N SER A 551 7.95 -14.45 -1.81
CA SER A 551 8.37 -13.26 -2.53
C SER A 551 8.73 -13.63 -3.96
N ALA A 552 8.16 -12.94 -4.94
CA ALA A 552 8.61 -13.01 -6.32
C ALA A 552 9.90 -12.17 -6.50
N PRO A 553 10.85 -12.64 -7.32
CA PRO A 553 11.89 -11.78 -7.84
C PRO A 553 11.28 -10.88 -8.93
N SER A 554 11.95 -9.77 -9.25
CA SER A 554 11.58 -9.01 -10.43
C SER A 554 12.06 -9.73 -11.69
N PRO A 555 11.18 -9.95 -12.69
CA PRO A 555 11.60 -10.45 -14.00
C PRO A 555 12.18 -9.33 -14.88
N VAL A 556 12.28 -8.11 -14.36
CA VAL A 556 12.77 -6.92 -15.08
C VAL A 556 13.97 -6.30 -14.38
N MET A 557 13.88 -6.01 -13.08
CA MET A 557 14.87 -5.30 -12.27
C MET A 557 16.07 -6.19 -11.89
N GLU A 558 17.01 -5.64 -11.11
CA GLU A 558 18.19 -6.32 -10.53
C GLU A 558 19.19 -6.93 -11.52
N ALA A 559 19.11 -6.57 -12.80
CA ALA A 559 20.04 -7.05 -13.83
C ALA A 559 20.12 -6.06 -15.00
N THR A 560 21.26 -5.94 -15.68
CA THR A 560 21.36 -5.18 -16.95
C THR A 560 20.72 -5.95 -18.09
N ASN A 561 20.35 -5.30 -19.20
CA ASN A 561 19.63 -5.92 -20.34
C ASN A 561 20.22 -7.22 -20.91
N ASP A 562 21.50 -7.51 -20.66
CA ASP A 562 22.28 -8.66 -21.11
C ASP A 562 22.41 -9.78 -20.07
N GLU A 563 21.99 -9.53 -18.83
CA GLU A 563 21.99 -10.51 -17.75
C GLU A 563 20.65 -11.25 -17.64
N PRO A 564 20.63 -12.49 -17.13
CA PRO A 564 19.39 -13.23 -16.93
C PRO A 564 18.56 -12.64 -15.78
N THR A 565 17.25 -12.76 -15.90
CA THR A 565 16.26 -12.49 -14.83
C THR A 565 15.37 -13.72 -14.67
N ALA A 566 14.46 -13.73 -13.70
CA ALA A 566 13.57 -14.87 -13.54
C ALA A 566 12.20 -14.48 -12.96
N PHE A 567 11.25 -15.39 -13.08
CA PHE A 567 10.01 -15.41 -12.31
C PHE A 567 9.63 -16.85 -11.96
N TYR A 568 8.56 -17.04 -11.19
CA TYR A 568 8.11 -18.36 -10.76
C TYR A 568 6.75 -18.74 -11.34
N ILE A 569 6.61 -20.03 -11.66
CA ILE A 569 5.31 -20.71 -11.69
C ILE A 569 5.19 -21.54 -10.41
N HIS A 570 4.29 -21.13 -9.53
CA HIS A 570 3.99 -21.87 -8.31
C HIS A 570 2.95 -22.95 -8.58
N ARG A 571 3.19 -24.14 -8.00
CA ARG A 571 2.23 -25.23 -7.95
C ARG A 571 1.66 -25.31 -6.55
N LEU A 572 0.36 -25.05 -6.44
CA LEU A 572 -0.40 -25.11 -5.21
C LEU A 572 -1.29 -26.35 -5.23
N GLY A 573 -1.42 -27.04 -4.10
CA GLY A 573 -2.20 -28.28 -4.01
C GLY A 573 -3.18 -28.29 -2.83
N ALA A 574 -4.20 -29.13 -2.92
CA ALA A 574 -5.04 -29.50 -1.80
C ALA A 574 -4.32 -30.55 -0.95
N ALA A 575 -3.83 -30.16 0.23
CA ALA A 575 -3.17 -31.10 1.14
C ALA A 575 -4.16 -32.14 1.71
N PRO A 576 -3.69 -33.34 2.10
CA PRO A 576 -4.57 -34.43 2.58
C PRO A 576 -5.34 -34.09 3.86
N ASP A 577 -4.82 -33.15 4.65
CA ASP A 577 -5.44 -32.66 5.89
C ASP A 577 -6.46 -31.52 5.66
N GLY A 578 -6.80 -31.25 4.39
CA GLY A 578 -7.66 -30.13 4.00
C GLY A 578 -6.92 -28.78 3.91
N GLY A 579 -5.62 -28.76 4.16
CA GLY A 579 -4.77 -27.58 4.04
C GLY A 579 -4.41 -27.21 2.59
N LEU A 580 -3.61 -26.16 2.45
CA LEU A 580 -2.94 -25.78 1.22
C LEU A 580 -1.52 -26.36 1.24
N ALA A 581 -1.17 -27.14 0.21
CA ALA A 581 0.18 -27.61 -0.07
C ALA A 581 0.90 -26.61 -0.98
N LEU A 582 2.17 -26.31 -0.68
CA LEU A 582 3.07 -25.58 -1.55
C LEU A 582 4.08 -26.56 -2.14
N LEU A 583 3.88 -26.92 -3.40
CA LEU A 583 4.75 -27.82 -4.13
C LEU A 583 5.98 -27.07 -4.65
N ALA A 584 7.00 -27.81 -5.08
CA ALA A 584 8.20 -27.22 -5.67
C ALA A 584 7.83 -26.35 -6.89
N PRO A 585 8.19 -25.06 -6.90
CA PRO A 585 7.86 -24.17 -7.99
C PRO A 585 8.83 -24.35 -9.16
N GLU A 586 8.42 -23.93 -10.34
CA GLU A 586 9.29 -23.84 -11.51
C GLU A 586 9.87 -22.43 -11.58
N ARG A 587 11.19 -22.31 -11.46
CA ARG A 587 11.90 -21.04 -11.72
C ARG A 587 12.12 -20.91 -13.22
N ILE A 588 11.53 -19.89 -13.83
CA ILE A 588 11.67 -19.63 -15.26
C ILE A 588 12.75 -18.57 -15.45
N GLU A 589 13.92 -18.99 -15.94
CA GLU A 589 14.99 -18.06 -16.31
C GLU A 589 14.70 -17.41 -17.67
N LEU A 590 14.92 -16.11 -17.72
CA LEU A 590 14.78 -15.25 -18.89
C LEU A 590 16.16 -14.79 -19.32
N VAL A 591 16.71 -15.49 -20.32
CA VAL A 591 18.00 -15.15 -20.91
C VAL A 591 17.77 -14.16 -22.05
N PRO A 592 18.41 -12.99 -22.05
CA PRO A 592 18.32 -12.05 -23.17
C PRO A 592 18.88 -12.67 -24.45
N PRO A 593 18.32 -12.37 -25.63
CA PRO A 593 18.84 -12.89 -26.89
C PRO A 593 20.29 -12.43 -27.11
N SER A 594 21.16 -13.39 -27.45
CA SER A 594 22.62 -13.26 -27.53
C SER A 594 23.15 -12.39 -28.69
N ASN A 595 22.28 -11.81 -29.53
CA ASN A 595 22.70 -11.13 -30.76
C ASN A 595 22.49 -9.59 -30.72
N PRO A 596 23.56 -8.78 -30.80
CA PRO A 596 23.46 -7.32 -30.77
C PRO A 596 22.69 -6.68 -31.95
N SER A 597 22.50 -7.40 -33.05
CA SER A 597 21.86 -6.90 -34.28
C SER A 597 20.34 -6.80 -34.24
N LEU A 598 19.67 -7.43 -33.27
CA LEU A 598 18.22 -7.28 -33.03
C LEU A 598 17.88 -6.10 -32.11
N ARG A 599 18.88 -5.33 -31.67
CA ARG A 599 18.69 -4.15 -30.79
C ARG A 599 17.98 -2.97 -31.49
N GLY A 600 17.63 -3.08 -32.77
CA GLY A 600 16.86 -2.10 -33.53
C GLY A 600 16.13 -2.67 -34.75
N GLY A 601 14.90 -3.14 -34.58
CA GLY A 601 13.94 -3.41 -35.66
C GLY A 601 12.63 -3.87 -35.01
N GLY A 602 11.49 -3.18 -35.11
CA GLY A 602 10.98 -2.50 -36.30
C GLY A 602 10.41 -3.58 -37.21
N VAL A 603 9.09 -3.74 -37.17
CA VAL A 603 8.31 -4.58 -38.07
C VAL A 603 8.73 -4.25 -39.51
N ALA A 604 9.52 -5.11 -40.14
CA ALA A 604 9.82 -5.00 -41.56
C ALA A 604 8.61 -5.54 -42.31
N SER A 605 7.69 -4.64 -42.68
CA SER A 605 6.70 -4.91 -43.72
C SER A 605 7.45 -5.25 -45.02
N GLN A 606 7.34 -6.49 -45.48
CA GLN A 606 7.74 -6.87 -46.82
C GLN A 606 6.77 -6.24 -47.83
N PHE A 607 7.15 -5.10 -48.41
CA PHE A 607 6.65 -4.71 -49.72
C PHE A 607 7.68 -5.17 -50.76
N SER A 608 7.35 -6.28 -51.42
CA SER A 608 8.00 -6.67 -52.68
C SER A 608 7.37 -5.86 -53.80
N ILE A 609 8.15 -4.96 -54.41
CA ILE A 609 7.87 -4.45 -55.75
C ILE A 609 8.96 -5.02 -56.64
N SER A 610 8.55 -5.89 -57.56
CA SER A 610 9.33 -6.23 -58.74
C SER A 610 8.41 -6.19 -59.96
N GLN A 611 8.77 -5.26 -60.86
CA GLN A 611 8.28 -4.99 -62.21
C GLN A 611 6.94 -4.24 -62.35
#